data_AF-A0A2A4J5A8-F1
#
_entry.id   AF-A0A2A4J5A8-F1
#
_cell.length_a   1.000
_cell.length_b   1.000
_cell.length_c   1.000
_cell.angle_alpha   90.00
_cell.angle_beta   90.00
_cell.angle_gamma   90.00
#
_symmetry.space_group_name_H-M   'P 1'
#
loop_
_entity.id
_entity.type
_entity.pdbx_description
1 polymer ?
#
loop_
_entity_poly.entity_id
_entity_poly.type
_entity_poly.pdbx_seq_one_letter_code
_entity_poly.pdbx_strand_id
1 'polypeptide(L)'
;MNRLLFIFVIVTTKCAFGAVSPNKLTGENNLQKINKCCPIGQCVGRRRTCVETPDSLNFSSAIHVYTDSIYDSGMLLDDVFNISENKFEDKQFRRESLDLSFGDSRIYLTESGVLQLEMPNFYDRWTSISPENYCVDCRLIVRKQIDPKPRFWAVVLETSTDDTTSTVMFGYVTFVSCFFLLLVLMVYMLLPELRNLSGVILMAYVISLFMAYLLLGVIQMSMYTEVGCITLSKYSVIRFL
;
A
#
# COMPACT_ATOMS: atom_id res chain seq x y z
N MET A 1 -18.50 28.26 -42.70
CA MET A 1 -19.32 29.06 -41.76
C MET A 1 -20.10 28.09 -40.87
N ASN A 2 -19.62 27.94 -39.64
CA ASN A 2 -20.24 27.44 -38.40
C ASN A 2 -21.23 26.26 -38.43
N ARG A 3 -20.88 25.19 -37.70
CA ARG A 3 -21.43 24.88 -36.36
C ARG A 3 -20.82 23.58 -35.82
N LEU A 4 -19.78 23.70 -34.99
CA LEU A 4 -19.47 22.67 -33.98
C LEU A 4 -19.54 23.34 -32.62
N LEU A 5 -20.57 22.97 -31.88
CA LEU A 5 -20.93 23.50 -30.58
C LEU A 5 -20.05 22.81 -29.53
N PHE A 6 -18.97 23.47 -29.09
CA PHE A 6 -18.20 23.03 -27.92
C PHE A 6 -18.93 23.48 -26.66
N ILE A 7 -19.55 22.52 -25.95
CA ILE A 7 -20.06 22.75 -24.60
C ILE A 7 -18.92 22.45 -23.63
N PHE A 8 -18.26 23.50 -23.14
CA PHE A 8 -17.39 23.44 -21.97
C PHE A 8 -18.28 23.50 -20.72
N VAL A 9 -18.39 22.41 -19.98
CA VAL A 9 -18.96 22.42 -18.62
C VAL A 9 -17.82 22.67 -17.65
N ILE A 10 -17.78 23.86 -17.08
CA ILE A 10 -16.91 24.21 -15.95
C ILE A 10 -17.66 23.80 -14.67
N VAL A 11 -17.13 22.82 -13.94
CA VAL A 11 -17.57 22.54 -12.56
C VAL A 11 -16.54 23.14 -11.61
N THR A 12 -16.84 24.31 -11.08
CA THR A 12 -16.15 24.86 -9.90
C THR A 12 -16.89 24.40 -8.65
N THR A 13 -16.24 23.62 -7.79
CA THR A 13 -16.74 23.38 -6.44
C THR A 13 -15.64 23.73 -5.45
N LYS A 14 -15.93 24.74 -4.62
CA LYS A 14 -15.12 25.14 -3.48
C LYS A 14 -15.16 24.03 -2.42
N CYS A 15 -14.01 23.64 -1.88
CA CYS A 15 -13.94 22.95 -0.59
C CYS A 15 -13.26 23.88 0.42
N ALA A 16 -14.02 24.21 1.47
CA ALA A 16 -13.56 24.99 2.61
C ALA A 16 -12.60 24.13 3.45
N PHE A 17 -11.50 24.75 3.89
CA PHE A 17 -10.45 24.14 4.69
C PHE A 17 -10.82 24.23 6.17
N GLY A 18 -11.05 23.08 6.82
CA GLY A 18 -11.15 22.97 8.27
C GLY A 18 -9.86 22.35 8.80
N ALA A 19 -9.02 23.15 9.46
CA ALA A 19 -7.79 22.67 10.09
C ALA A 19 -8.10 22.04 11.46
N VAL A 20 -7.58 20.83 11.71
CA VAL A 20 -7.46 20.28 13.07
C VAL A 20 -6.01 19.86 13.29
N SER A 21 -5.41 20.47 14.31
CA SER A 21 -4.03 20.25 14.77
C SER A 21 -3.92 18.97 15.62
N PRO A 22 -2.78 18.27 15.64
CA PRO A 22 -2.60 17.07 16.46
C PRO A 22 -2.39 17.45 17.94
N ASN A 23 -3.15 16.81 18.83
CA ASN A 23 -2.86 16.85 20.27
C ASN A 23 -1.83 15.78 20.61
N LYS A 24 -0.73 16.24 21.20
CA LYS A 24 0.30 15.46 21.88
C LYS A 24 0.00 15.47 23.38
N LEU A 25 -0.11 14.31 24.01
CA LEU A 25 0.01 14.11 25.47
C LEU A 25 0.72 12.76 25.67
N THR A 26 1.98 12.67 26.09
CA THR A 26 2.61 12.93 27.41
C THR A 26 2.15 12.00 28.54
N GLY A 27 2.90 10.89 28.70
CA GLY A 27 3.37 10.19 29.89
C GLY A 27 2.53 10.04 31.17
N GLU A 28 2.35 8.79 31.61
CA GLU A 28 2.47 8.34 33.02
C GLU A 28 2.45 6.79 33.06
N ASN A 29 3.49 6.13 33.58
CA ASN A 29 3.64 4.71 33.97
C ASN A 29 2.73 3.64 33.33
N ASN A 30 2.48 3.74 32.03
CA ASN A 30 1.72 2.79 31.25
C ASN A 30 2.70 2.16 30.26
N LEU A 31 3.20 0.97 30.59
CA LEU A 31 3.91 0.14 29.62
C LEU A 31 3.08 0.15 28.33
N GLN A 32 3.70 0.57 27.24
CA GLN A 32 3.02 0.76 25.97
C GLN A 32 2.45 -0.59 25.53
N LYS A 33 1.20 -0.60 25.08
CA LYS A 33 0.51 -1.86 24.77
C LYS A 33 0.84 -2.32 23.37
N ILE A 34 1.32 -3.55 23.21
CA ILE A 34 1.56 -4.18 21.90
C ILE A 34 0.71 -5.43 21.75
N ASN A 35 0.28 -5.71 20.53
CA ASN A 35 -0.60 -6.85 20.26
C ASN A 35 0.20 -8.10 19.84
N LYS A 36 -0.10 -9.23 20.48
CA LYS A 36 0.25 -10.56 20.01
C LYS A 36 -0.91 -11.14 19.19
N CYS A 37 -0.59 -11.78 18.07
CA CYS A 37 -1.63 -12.29 17.17
C CYS A 37 -2.44 -13.43 17.81
N CYS A 38 -1.73 -14.39 18.39
CA CYS A 38 -2.27 -15.55 19.09
C CYS A 38 -2.02 -15.48 20.61
N PRO A 39 -2.69 -16.31 21.44
CA PRO A 39 -2.44 -16.32 22.88
C PRO A 39 -1.02 -16.77 23.22
N ILE A 40 -0.57 -16.50 24.45
CA ILE A 40 0.74 -16.96 24.93
C ILE A 40 0.80 -18.50 24.83
N GLY A 41 1.95 -19.02 24.39
CA GLY A 41 2.13 -20.46 24.12
C GLY A 41 1.64 -20.92 22.73
N GLN A 42 1.00 -20.07 21.94
CA GLN A 42 0.59 -20.36 20.56
C GLN A 42 1.24 -19.41 19.56
N CYS A 43 1.48 -19.86 18.32
CA CYS A 43 1.91 -19.00 17.21
C CYS A 43 0.93 -19.09 16.04
N VAL A 44 0.94 -18.08 15.17
CA VAL A 44 0.26 -18.15 13.87
C VAL A 44 0.85 -19.26 12.98
N GLY A 45 0.03 -20.27 12.68
CA GLY A 45 0.32 -21.33 11.72
C GLY A 45 0.02 -20.93 10.26
N ARG A 46 0.31 -21.85 9.33
CA ARG A 46 0.20 -21.61 7.86
C ARG A 46 -1.19 -21.15 7.39
N ARG A 47 -2.26 -21.48 8.12
CA ARG A 47 -3.65 -21.14 7.76
C ARG A 47 -4.17 -19.90 8.49
N ARG A 48 -3.28 -19.04 9.02
CA ARG A 48 -3.63 -17.91 9.90
C ARG A 48 -4.43 -18.36 11.14
N THR A 49 -4.18 -19.57 11.60
CA THR A 49 -4.78 -20.18 12.78
C THR A 49 -3.73 -20.30 13.87
N CYS A 50 -4.12 -20.09 15.12
CA CYS A 50 -3.21 -20.28 16.25
C CYS A 50 -2.93 -21.76 16.47
N VAL A 51 -1.66 -22.11 16.62
CA VAL A 51 -1.16 -23.48 16.81
C VAL A 51 -0.24 -23.47 18.01
N GLU A 52 -0.30 -24.53 18.83
CA GLU A 52 0.57 -24.69 19.99
C GLU A 52 2.05 -24.69 19.61
N THR A 53 2.84 -24.06 20.48
CA THR A 53 4.28 -23.86 20.34
C THR A 53 5.00 -24.78 21.32
N PRO A 54 6.14 -25.36 20.96
CA PRO A 54 6.98 -26.04 21.95
C PRO A 54 7.40 -25.07 23.07
N ASP A 55 7.36 -25.53 24.33
CA ASP A 55 7.60 -24.76 25.55
C ASP A 55 8.97 -24.03 25.61
N SER A 56 9.91 -24.38 24.75
CA SER A 56 11.25 -23.78 24.71
C SER A 56 11.34 -22.45 23.95
N LEU A 57 10.25 -21.96 23.36
CA LEU A 57 10.28 -20.75 22.54
C LEU A 57 9.93 -19.49 23.34
N ASN A 58 10.96 -18.79 23.82
CA ASN A 58 10.79 -17.46 24.41
C ASN A 58 10.64 -16.41 23.30
N PHE A 59 9.40 -16.06 22.99
CA PHE A 59 9.03 -15.04 22.01
C PHE A 59 9.67 -13.67 22.30
N SER A 60 9.73 -13.27 23.56
CA SER A 60 10.20 -11.95 23.98
C SER A 60 11.70 -11.74 23.77
N SER A 61 12.52 -12.79 23.82
CA SER A 61 13.96 -12.72 23.55
C SER A 61 14.31 -12.60 22.06
N ALA A 62 13.35 -12.81 21.17
CA ALA A 62 13.55 -12.79 19.72
C ALA A 62 13.35 -11.41 19.09
N ILE A 63 12.75 -10.46 19.82
CA ILE A 63 12.35 -9.16 19.28
C ILE A 63 13.24 -8.08 19.87
N HIS A 64 13.98 -7.41 19.00
CA HIS A 64 14.78 -6.24 19.35
C HIS A 64 13.91 -4.99 19.33
N VAL A 65 14.05 -4.17 20.38
CA VAL A 65 13.39 -2.86 20.49
C VAL A 65 14.38 -1.79 20.07
N TYR A 66 13.94 -0.85 19.24
CA TYR A 66 14.74 0.24 18.70
C TYR A 66 14.29 1.58 19.28
N THR A 67 15.19 2.54 19.34
CA THR A 67 14.85 3.96 19.59
C THR A 67 14.09 4.55 18.40
N ASP A 68 13.47 5.71 18.58
CA ASP A 68 12.81 6.44 17.48
C ASP A 68 13.78 6.80 16.33
N SER A 69 15.09 6.83 16.61
CA SER A 69 16.16 7.02 15.62
C SER A 69 16.75 5.72 15.06
N ILE A 70 16.10 4.57 15.32
CA ILE A 70 16.43 3.25 14.75
C ILE A 70 17.80 2.71 15.24
N TYR A 71 18.23 3.12 16.43
CA TYR A 71 19.33 2.47 17.13
C TYR A 71 18.79 1.37 18.05
N ASP A 72 19.44 0.21 18.07
CA ASP A 72 19.09 -0.88 18.99
C ASP A 72 19.19 -0.37 20.44
N SER A 73 18.09 -0.46 21.17
CA SER A 73 18.00 -0.01 22.56
C SER A 73 18.65 -0.99 23.53
N GLY A 74 18.87 -2.24 23.11
CA GLY A 74 19.30 -3.34 23.97
C GLY A 74 18.25 -3.80 24.99
N MET A 75 17.03 -3.24 24.95
CA MET A 75 15.93 -3.61 25.85
C MET A 75 15.17 -4.83 25.34
N LEU A 76 14.70 -5.67 26.26
CA LEU A 76 13.83 -6.80 25.94
C LEU A 76 12.37 -6.34 25.82
N LEU A 77 11.58 -7.07 25.03
CA LEU A 77 10.17 -6.76 24.78
C LEU A 77 9.35 -6.66 26.07
N ASP A 78 9.57 -7.58 27.01
CA ASP A 78 8.80 -7.69 28.26
C ASP A 78 9.08 -6.54 29.24
N ASP A 79 10.24 -5.90 29.12
CA ASP A 79 10.64 -4.80 30.00
C ASP A 79 9.99 -3.47 29.58
N VAL A 80 9.60 -3.35 28.31
CA VAL A 80 9.13 -2.10 27.69
C VAL A 80 7.64 -2.11 27.38
N PHE A 81 7.08 -3.28 27.07
CA PHE A 81 5.72 -3.38 26.56
C PHE A 81 4.82 -4.31 27.37
N ASN A 82 3.54 -3.96 27.44
CA ASN A 82 2.50 -4.86 27.91
C ASN A 82 1.86 -5.59 26.72
N ILE A 83 1.86 -6.92 26.74
CA ILE A 83 1.38 -7.74 25.62
C ILE A 83 -0.13 -7.96 25.75
N SER A 84 -0.91 -7.50 24.78
CA SER A 84 -2.30 -7.94 24.57
C SER A 84 -2.37 -9.13 23.66
N GLU A 85 -3.03 -10.18 24.12
CA GLU A 85 -3.22 -11.42 23.39
C GLU A 85 -4.42 -11.38 22.44
N ASN A 86 -4.49 -12.38 21.54
CA ASN A 86 -5.68 -12.72 20.74
C ASN A 86 -6.15 -11.68 19.73
N LYS A 87 -5.25 -10.88 19.13
CA LYS A 87 -5.64 -9.94 18.07
C LYS A 87 -6.32 -10.62 16.86
N PHE A 88 -6.02 -11.90 16.60
CA PHE A 88 -6.66 -12.68 15.53
C PHE A 88 -8.10 -13.14 15.83
N GLU A 89 -8.61 -12.88 17.04
CA GLU A 89 -10.04 -13.03 17.34
C GLU A 89 -10.88 -12.03 16.54
N ASP A 90 -10.33 -10.84 16.30
CA ASP A 90 -10.89 -9.88 15.35
C ASP A 90 -10.80 -10.44 13.92
N LYS A 91 -11.96 -10.84 13.40
CA LYS A 91 -12.09 -11.43 12.06
C LYS A 91 -11.76 -10.43 10.95
N GLN A 92 -11.98 -9.13 11.17
CA GLN A 92 -11.67 -8.11 10.18
C GLN A 92 -10.15 -7.97 10.07
N PHE A 93 -9.49 -7.73 11.19
CA PHE A 93 -8.03 -7.64 11.26
C PHE A 93 -7.35 -8.91 10.70
N ARG A 94 -7.82 -10.11 11.07
CA ARG A 94 -7.24 -11.37 10.58
C ARG A 94 -7.36 -11.55 9.05
N ARG A 95 -8.40 -11.00 8.44
CA ARG A 95 -8.60 -11.06 6.98
C ARG A 95 -7.71 -10.05 6.27
N GLU A 96 -7.68 -8.81 6.75
CA GLU A 96 -7.00 -7.68 6.12
C GLU A 96 -5.49 -7.65 6.40
N SER A 97 -5.03 -8.28 7.48
CA SER A 97 -3.61 -8.29 7.83
C SER A 97 -2.76 -9.08 6.83
N LEU A 98 -1.56 -8.55 6.62
CA LEU A 98 -0.52 -9.08 5.76
C LEU A 98 0.71 -9.44 6.59
N ASP A 99 1.38 -10.53 6.23
CA ASP A 99 2.66 -10.92 6.82
C ASP A 99 3.75 -10.01 6.24
N LEU A 100 4.21 -9.04 7.04
CA LEU A 100 5.24 -8.08 6.65
C LEU A 100 6.64 -8.72 6.55
N SER A 101 6.80 -9.95 7.05
CA SER A 101 8.07 -10.69 6.95
C SER A 101 8.29 -11.32 5.56
N PHE A 102 7.50 -10.91 4.55
CA PHE A 102 7.65 -11.33 3.17
C PHE A 102 8.45 -10.30 2.36
N GLY A 103 9.70 -10.63 1.99
CA GLY A 103 10.56 -9.81 1.15
C GLY A 103 11.82 -9.29 1.86
N ASP A 104 12.45 -8.26 1.26
CA ASP A 104 13.67 -7.60 1.76
C ASP A 104 13.37 -6.37 2.64
N SER A 105 12.14 -6.24 3.13
CA SER A 105 11.73 -5.15 4.02
C SER A 105 12.41 -5.26 5.38
N ARG A 106 12.89 -4.12 5.90
CA ARG A 106 13.43 -4.06 7.26
C ARG A 106 12.35 -3.52 8.18
N ILE A 107 12.19 -4.19 9.31
CA ILE A 107 11.13 -3.90 10.27
C ILE A 107 11.78 -3.53 11.59
N TYR A 108 11.39 -2.37 12.12
CA TYR A 108 11.92 -1.82 13.36
C TYR A 108 10.75 -1.56 14.32
N LEU A 109 10.74 -2.26 15.45
CA LEU A 109 9.79 -1.99 16.52
C LEU A 109 10.39 -0.91 17.42
N THR A 110 9.80 0.27 17.42
CA THR A 110 10.28 1.40 18.24
C THR A 110 9.81 1.28 19.69
N GLU A 111 10.53 1.91 20.62
CA GLU A 111 10.19 2.01 22.05
C GLU A 111 8.81 2.64 22.31
N SER A 112 8.34 3.49 21.38
CA SER A 112 6.99 4.07 21.39
C SER A 112 5.90 3.07 20.94
N GLY A 113 6.26 1.85 20.58
CA GLY A 113 5.35 0.81 20.09
C GLY A 113 4.90 1.03 18.64
N VAL A 114 5.50 1.97 17.91
CA VAL A 114 5.23 2.17 16.49
C VAL A 114 6.11 1.22 15.68
N LEU A 115 5.51 0.52 14.71
CA LEU A 115 6.26 -0.32 13.81
C LEU A 115 6.71 0.51 12.60
N GLN A 116 8.02 0.66 12.43
CA GLN A 116 8.60 1.33 11.27
C GLN A 116 9.03 0.30 10.24
N LEU A 117 8.46 0.43 9.03
CA LEU A 117 8.79 -0.39 7.87
C LEU A 117 9.68 0.42 6.93
N GLU A 118 10.82 -0.16 6.55
CA GLU A 118 11.71 0.39 5.54
C GLU A 118 11.58 -0.39 4.23
N MET A 119 11.21 0.33 3.17
CA MET A 119 11.14 -0.18 1.80
C MET A 119 12.26 0.45 0.96
N PRO A 120 13.37 -0.26 0.73
CA PRO A 120 14.47 0.29 -0.05
C PRO A 120 14.03 0.52 -1.50
N ASN A 121 14.41 1.67 -2.07
CA ASN A 121 14.12 2.09 -3.46
C ASN A 121 12.68 2.54 -3.76
N PHE A 122 11.86 2.81 -2.74
CA PHE A 122 10.57 3.48 -2.90
C PHE A 122 10.68 4.98 -2.61
N TYR A 123 9.78 5.78 -3.22
CA TYR A 123 9.69 7.23 -2.97
C TYR A 123 9.44 7.50 -1.48
N ASP A 124 8.42 6.84 -0.92
CA ASP A 124 8.20 6.77 0.53
C ASP A 124 8.95 5.58 1.11
N ARG A 125 10.20 5.82 1.49
CA ARG A 125 11.09 4.80 2.07
C ARG A 125 10.58 4.28 3.42
N TRP A 126 9.92 5.13 4.21
CA TRP A 126 9.53 4.84 5.59
C TRP A 126 8.02 4.87 5.75
N THR A 127 7.46 3.81 6.35
CA THR A 127 6.05 3.74 6.70
C THR A 127 5.91 3.40 8.18
N SER A 128 5.15 4.22 8.92
CA SER A 128 4.87 4.00 10.34
C SER A 128 3.50 3.36 10.54
N ILE A 129 3.43 2.27 11.29
CA ILE A 129 2.19 1.56 11.60
C ILE A 129 1.92 1.61 13.10
N SER A 130 0.74 2.10 13.47
CA SER A 130 0.31 2.23 14.87
C SER A 130 0.11 0.87 15.55
N PRO A 131 0.30 0.78 16.89
CA PRO A 131 0.11 -0.45 17.69
C PRO A 131 -1.20 -1.19 17.44
N GLU A 132 -2.28 -0.47 17.13
CA GLU A 132 -3.61 -1.02 16.90
C GLU A 132 -3.74 -1.81 15.59
N ASN A 133 -2.89 -1.48 14.61
CA ASN A 133 -2.93 -1.96 13.24
C ASN A 133 -1.89 -3.04 12.94
N TYR A 134 -1.15 -3.51 13.95
CA TYR A 134 -0.30 -4.68 13.80
C TYR A 134 -0.41 -5.63 14.98
N CYS A 135 0.06 -6.85 14.78
CA CYS A 135 0.37 -7.79 15.84
C CYS A 135 1.66 -8.54 15.52
N VAL A 136 2.31 -9.05 16.56
CA VAL A 136 3.57 -9.78 16.44
C VAL A 136 3.36 -11.22 16.86
N ASP A 137 4.04 -12.16 16.21
CA ASP A 137 4.02 -13.56 16.60
C ASP A 137 5.29 -14.31 16.20
N CYS A 138 5.45 -15.53 16.67
CA CYS A 138 6.59 -16.39 16.38
C CYS A 138 6.48 -17.11 15.02
N ARG A 139 7.63 -17.43 14.43
CA ARG A 139 7.72 -18.30 13.24
C ARG A 139 7.91 -19.77 13.65
N LEU A 140 6.90 -20.60 13.35
CA LEU A 140 7.05 -22.06 13.44
C LEU A 140 7.64 -22.60 12.13
N ILE A 141 8.92 -23.00 12.12
CA ILE A 141 9.49 -23.78 11.02
C ILE A 141 9.28 -25.27 11.30
N VAL A 142 8.32 -25.87 10.60
CA VAL A 142 8.13 -27.32 10.57
C VAL A 142 9.26 -27.94 9.74
N ARG A 143 10.35 -28.34 10.40
CA ARG A 143 11.39 -29.35 10.02
C ARG A 143 12.73 -29.08 10.75
N LYS A 144 12.80 -29.39 12.04
CA LYS A 144 14.03 -29.55 12.88
C LYS A 144 15.02 -28.37 13.05
N GLN A 145 14.74 -27.17 12.56
CA GLN A 145 15.42 -25.96 13.04
C GLN A 145 14.37 -24.92 13.39
N ILE A 146 14.25 -24.64 14.68
CA ILE A 146 13.42 -23.57 15.21
C ILE A 146 14.24 -22.30 15.05
N ASP A 147 13.94 -21.49 14.04
CA ASP A 147 14.41 -20.10 13.99
C ASP A 147 13.38 -19.27 14.75
N PRO A 148 13.72 -18.71 15.93
CA PRO A 148 12.87 -17.79 16.66
C PRO A 148 12.90 -16.42 15.96
N LYS A 149 12.56 -16.34 14.67
CA LYS A 149 12.41 -15.05 13.99
C LYS A 149 10.99 -14.54 14.23
N PRO A 150 10.84 -13.30 14.71
CA PRO A 150 9.52 -12.72 14.86
C PRO A 150 8.87 -12.48 13.49
N ARG A 151 7.55 -12.62 13.46
CA ARG A 151 6.68 -12.30 12.35
C ARG A 151 5.80 -11.13 12.74
N PHE A 152 5.69 -10.18 11.84
CA PHE A 152 4.85 -9.00 12.03
C PHE A 152 3.68 -9.09 11.06
N TRP A 153 2.47 -9.10 11.60
CA TRP A 153 1.24 -9.05 10.81
C TRP A 153 0.65 -7.66 10.96
N ALA A 154 0.44 -6.96 9.85
CA ALA A 154 -0.11 -5.61 9.91
C ALA A 154 -1.19 -5.39 8.86
N VAL A 155 -2.15 -4.55 9.21
CA VAL A 155 -3.01 -3.87 8.26
C VAL A 155 -2.27 -2.58 7.91
N VAL A 156 -1.77 -2.51 6.69
CA VAL A 156 -1.21 -1.27 6.16
C VAL A 156 -2.41 -0.40 5.82
N LEU A 157 -2.79 0.45 6.76
CA LEU A 157 -3.72 1.52 6.47
C LEU A 157 -2.96 2.47 5.53
N GLU A 158 -3.46 2.67 4.32
CA GLU A 158 -3.02 3.78 3.47
C GLU A 158 -3.25 5.04 4.31
N THR A 159 -2.17 5.53 4.93
CA THR A 159 -2.19 6.80 5.62
C THR A 159 -2.32 7.79 4.49
N SER A 160 -3.55 8.25 4.31
CA SER A 160 -3.93 9.31 3.39
C SER A 160 -3.28 10.63 3.83
N THR A 161 -1.95 10.67 3.86
CA THR A 161 -1.20 11.89 3.69
C THR A 161 -1.30 12.22 2.20
N ASP A 162 -2.33 12.98 1.84
CA ASP A 162 -2.47 13.59 0.53
C ASP A 162 -2.49 12.64 -0.70
N ASP A 163 -2.89 11.37 -0.55
CA ASP A 163 -3.12 10.47 -1.70
C ASP A 163 -4.24 10.92 -2.64
N THR A 164 -5.14 11.79 -2.15
CA THR A 164 -6.05 12.51 -3.03
C THR A 164 -5.30 13.45 -3.95
N THR A 165 -4.20 14.10 -3.55
CA THR A 165 -3.42 14.94 -4.46
C THR A 165 -2.66 14.11 -5.48
N SER A 166 -2.01 13.00 -5.08
CA SER A 166 -1.18 12.18 -5.97
C SER A 166 -2.01 11.41 -7.00
N THR A 167 -3.12 10.79 -6.58
CA THR A 167 -4.01 10.05 -7.49
C THR A 167 -4.77 10.99 -8.41
N VAL A 168 -5.22 12.14 -7.91
CA VAL A 168 -5.89 13.16 -8.72
C VAL A 168 -4.90 13.82 -9.70
N MET A 169 -3.67 14.10 -9.27
CA MET A 169 -2.60 14.61 -10.15
C MET A 169 -2.28 13.61 -11.26
N PHE A 170 -2.14 12.33 -10.92
CA PHE A 170 -1.88 11.28 -11.92
C PHE A 170 -3.05 11.12 -12.90
N GLY A 171 -4.28 11.22 -12.41
CA GLY A 171 -5.50 11.31 -13.23
C GLY A 171 -5.45 12.48 -14.20
N TYR A 172 -5.18 13.69 -13.70
CA TYR A 172 -5.07 14.90 -14.54
C TYR A 172 -3.99 14.77 -15.61
N VAL A 173 -2.80 14.28 -15.26
CA VAL A 173 -1.70 14.06 -16.21
C VAL A 173 -2.08 13.04 -17.28
N THR A 174 -2.81 11.98 -16.90
CA THR A 174 -3.31 10.96 -17.83
C THR A 174 -4.33 11.55 -18.81
N PHE A 175 -5.29 12.37 -18.33
CA PHE A 175 -6.26 13.05 -19.19
C PHE A 175 -5.62 14.08 -20.13
N VAL A 176 -4.66 14.86 -19.64
CA VAL A 176 -3.90 15.82 -20.46
C VAL A 176 -3.15 15.08 -21.57
N SER A 177 -2.54 13.94 -21.26
CA SER A 177 -1.85 13.09 -22.25
C SER A 177 -2.82 12.55 -23.31
N CYS A 178 -4.00 12.08 -22.92
CA CYS A 178 -5.05 11.67 -23.86
C CYS A 178 -5.48 12.81 -24.81
N PHE A 179 -5.60 14.04 -24.30
CA PHE A 179 -5.94 15.20 -25.11
C PHE A 179 -4.85 15.53 -26.14
N PHE A 180 -3.57 15.49 -25.75
CA PHE A 180 -2.45 15.69 -26.67
C PHE A 180 -2.39 14.59 -27.74
N LEU A 181 -2.64 13.34 -27.39
CA LEU A 181 -2.68 12.24 -28.38
C LEU A 181 -3.82 12.39 -29.39
N LEU A 182 -4.99 12.88 -28.96
CA LEU A 182 -6.09 13.20 -29.86
C LEU A 182 -5.74 14.36 -30.81
N LEU A 183 -5.05 15.39 -30.30
CA LEU A 183 -4.58 16.51 -31.12
C LEU A 183 -3.60 16.01 -32.19
N VAL A 184 -2.66 15.13 -31.81
CA VAL A 184 -1.74 14.49 -32.75
C VAL A 184 -2.50 13.71 -33.83
N LEU A 185 -3.49 12.87 -33.46
CA LEU A 185 -4.33 12.17 -34.45
C LEU A 185 -5.09 13.13 -35.37
N MET A 186 -5.61 14.23 -34.82
CA MET A 186 -6.33 15.23 -35.59
C MET A 186 -5.42 15.89 -36.63
N VAL A 187 -4.21 16.30 -36.26
CA VAL A 187 -3.23 16.89 -37.16
C VAL A 187 -2.84 15.91 -38.27
N TYR A 188 -2.61 14.65 -37.93
CA TYR A 188 -2.31 13.59 -38.90
C TYR A 188 -3.45 13.30 -39.88
N MET A 189 -4.71 13.51 -39.47
CA MET A 189 -5.87 13.39 -40.34
C MET A 189 -6.07 14.62 -41.24
N LEU A 190 -5.71 15.82 -40.76
CA LEU A 190 -5.84 17.08 -41.52
C LEU A 190 -4.74 17.29 -42.56
N LEU A 191 -3.55 16.69 -42.39
CA LEU A 191 -2.47 16.75 -43.39
C LEU A 191 -2.50 15.51 -44.29
N PRO A 192 -3.20 15.56 -45.45
CA PRO A 192 -3.26 14.43 -46.38
C PRO A 192 -1.90 14.08 -46.99
N GLU A 193 -0.94 15.01 -47.01
CA GLU A 193 0.41 14.82 -47.56
C GLU A 193 1.27 13.83 -46.76
N LEU A 194 0.97 13.59 -45.47
CA LEU A 194 1.72 12.64 -44.62
C LEU A 194 1.09 11.24 -44.56
N ARG A 195 0.06 10.94 -45.37
CA ARG A 195 -0.53 9.59 -45.50
C ARG A 195 0.36 8.60 -46.27
N ASN A 196 1.67 8.80 -46.26
CA ASN A 196 2.63 7.82 -46.74
C ASN A 196 2.67 6.60 -45.80
N LEU A 197 3.25 5.48 -46.22
CA LEU A 197 3.26 4.21 -45.47
C LEU A 197 3.72 4.39 -44.00
N SER A 198 4.70 5.28 -43.78
CA SER A 198 5.21 5.65 -42.46
C SER A 198 4.18 6.39 -41.58
N GLY A 199 3.36 7.26 -42.16
CA GLY A 199 2.32 7.99 -41.43
C GLY A 199 1.18 7.08 -40.95
N VAL A 200 0.82 6.06 -41.72
CA VAL A 200 -0.21 5.08 -41.32
C VAL A 200 0.26 4.24 -40.12
N ILE A 201 1.53 3.81 -40.12
CA ILE A 201 2.12 3.07 -39.00
C ILE A 201 2.13 3.93 -37.74
N LEU A 202 2.49 5.21 -37.87
CA LEU A 202 2.51 6.13 -36.74
C LEU A 202 1.11 6.45 -36.22
N MET A 203 0.09 6.58 -37.09
CA MET A 203 -1.30 6.71 -36.66
C MET A 203 -1.77 5.47 -35.87
N ALA A 204 -1.43 4.26 -36.32
CA ALA A 204 -1.76 3.03 -35.59
C ALA A 204 -1.11 2.98 -34.20
N TYR A 205 0.15 3.42 -34.09
CA TYR A 205 0.87 3.51 -32.82
C TYR A 205 0.25 4.55 -31.87
N VAL A 206 -0.14 5.72 -32.37
CA VAL A 206 -0.78 6.75 -31.55
C VAL A 206 -2.17 6.31 -31.08
N ILE A 207 -2.93 5.57 -31.90
CA ILE A 207 -4.22 4.99 -31.50
C ILE A 207 -4.05 3.93 -30.40
N SER A 208 -3.04 3.06 -30.49
CA SER A 208 -2.79 2.05 -29.46
C SER A 208 -2.36 2.69 -28.14
N LEU A 209 -1.50 3.72 -28.19
CA LEU A 209 -1.14 4.51 -27.01
C LEU A 209 -2.35 5.22 -26.41
N PHE A 210 -3.19 5.85 -27.23
CA PHE A 210 -4.41 6.52 -26.76
C PHE A 210 -5.34 5.55 -26.03
N MET A 211 -5.55 4.35 -26.58
CA MET A 211 -6.33 3.31 -25.92
C MET A 211 -5.69 2.86 -24.59
N ALA A 212 -4.36 2.70 -24.55
CA ALA A 212 -3.67 2.34 -23.32
C ALA A 212 -3.85 3.41 -22.22
N TYR A 213 -3.69 4.69 -22.54
CA TYR A 213 -3.90 5.78 -21.58
C TYR A 213 -5.36 5.93 -21.17
N LEU A 214 -6.32 5.68 -22.06
CA LEU A 214 -7.75 5.62 -21.69
C LEU A 214 -8.04 4.51 -20.70
N LEU A 215 -7.52 3.29 -20.91
CA LEU A 215 -7.67 2.20 -19.95
C LEU A 215 -7.02 2.54 -18.61
N LEU A 216 -5.81 3.13 -18.64
CA LEU A 216 -5.11 3.57 -17.44
C LEU A 216 -5.93 4.60 -16.65
N GLY A 217 -6.53 5.58 -17.35
CA GLY A 217 -7.40 6.59 -16.74
C GLY A 217 -8.68 6.01 -16.17
N VAL A 218 -9.29 5.01 -16.83
CA VAL A 218 -10.44 4.28 -16.28
C VAL A 218 -10.07 3.59 -14.97
N ILE A 219 -8.93 2.89 -14.93
CA ILE A 219 -8.44 2.20 -13.72
C ILE A 219 -8.20 3.19 -12.58
N GLN A 220 -7.61 4.37 -12.86
CA GLN A 220 -7.37 5.39 -11.84
C GLN A 220 -8.65 6.03 -11.30
N MET A 221 -9.68 6.18 -12.14
CA MET A 221 -10.95 6.84 -11.77
C MET A 221 -11.93 5.91 -11.03
N SER A 222 -11.66 4.61 -11.00
CA SER A 222 -12.61 3.62 -10.53
C SER A 222 -12.06 2.87 -9.31
N MET A 223 -12.79 2.97 -8.20
CA MET A 223 -12.62 2.06 -7.06
C MET A 223 -13.21 0.69 -7.44
N TYR A 224 -12.54 -0.04 -8.33
CA TYR A 224 -12.97 -1.40 -8.70
C TYR A 224 -12.55 -2.41 -7.62
N THR A 225 -13.46 -3.35 -7.36
CA THR A 225 -13.16 -4.59 -6.64
C THR A 225 -12.15 -5.44 -7.41
N GLU A 226 -11.41 -6.32 -6.72
CA GLU A 226 -10.32 -7.15 -7.24
C GLU A 226 -10.64 -7.84 -8.59
N VAL A 227 -11.90 -8.21 -8.81
CA VAL A 227 -12.39 -8.90 -10.03
C VAL A 227 -12.42 -8.00 -11.27
N GLY A 228 -12.65 -6.69 -11.10
CA GLY A 228 -12.62 -5.71 -12.19
C GLY A 228 -11.20 -5.45 -12.69
N CYS A 229 -10.23 -5.38 -11.77
CA CYS A 229 -8.83 -5.16 -12.09
C CYS A 229 -8.20 -6.35 -12.84
N ILE A 230 -8.53 -7.59 -12.46
CA ILE A 230 -8.07 -8.81 -13.16
C ILE A 230 -8.67 -8.92 -14.56
N THR A 231 -9.91 -8.48 -14.74
CA THR A 231 -10.59 -8.49 -16.03
C THR A 231 -10.00 -7.44 -16.97
N LEU A 232 -9.80 -6.22 -16.48
CA LEU A 232 -9.19 -5.12 -17.25
C LEU A 232 -7.75 -5.41 -17.64
N SER A 233 -6.94 -5.95 -16.72
CA SER A 233 -5.54 -6.33 -17.01
C SER A 233 -5.45 -7.39 -18.13
N LYS A 234 -6.35 -8.38 -18.12
CA LYS A 234 -6.44 -9.37 -19.20
C LYS A 234 -6.82 -8.74 -20.54
N TYR A 235 -7.78 -7.81 -20.57
CA TYR A 235 -8.15 -7.11 -21.81
C TYR A 235 -7.07 -6.16 -22.33
N SER A 236 -6.29 -5.52 -21.46
CA SER A 236 -5.15 -4.69 -21.88
C SER A 236 -4.01 -5.51 -22.49
N VAL A 237 -3.74 -6.72 -22.00
CA VAL A 237 -2.65 -7.57 -22.51
C VAL A 237 -3.04 -8.28 -23.81
N ILE A 238 -4.30 -8.70 -23.96
CA ILE A 238 -4.78 -9.47 -25.13
C ILE A 238 -4.91 -8.61 -26.40
N ARG A 239 -4.91 -7.28 -26.29
CA ARG A 239 -5.03 -6.38 -27.47
C ARG A 239 -3.71 -5.76 -27.94
N PHE A 240 -2.59 -6.11 -27.30
CA PHE A 240 -1.24 -5.61 -27.61
C PHE A 240 -0.30 -6.68 -28.23
N LEU A 241 -0.75 -7.92 -28.39
CA LEU A 241 -0.11 -9.01 -29.15
C LEU A 241 -0.96 -9.34 -30.38
#